data_AF-A0A7S1YNK2-F1
#
_entry.id   AF-A0A7S1YNK2-F1
#
_cell.length_a   1.000
_cell.length_b   1.000
_cell.length_c   1.000
_cell.angle_alpha   90.00
_cell.angle_beta   90.00
_cell.angle_gamma   90.00
#
_symmetry.space_group_name_H-M   'P 1'
#
loop_
_entity.id
_entity.type
_entity.pdbx_description
1 polymer ?
#
loop_
_entity_poly.entity_id
_entity_poly.type
_entity_poly.pdbx_seq_one_letter_code
_entity_poly.pdbx_strand_id
1 'polypeptide(L)'
;AFRATLSFCSKKLDIIRSMMDCLLAKCIPCVTDCVMAELEKLGGKYRIALRLAKDPRFERIPCGCTGRPYADDCLVKMCTNWKCFIVATCDKELRGRVRKIPGVPSMYIQGYRYTVERMPE
;
A
#
# COMPACT_ATOMS: atom_id res chain seq x y z
N ALA A 1 12.32 -3.17 10.37
CA ALA A 1 12.01 -2.81 8.97
C ALA A 1 10.52 -2.61 8.86
N PHE A 2 10.06 -1.50 8.29
CA PHE A 2 8.64 -1.21 8.17
C PHE A 2 8.06 -1.92 6.94
N ARG A 3 7.01 -2.72 7.14
CA ARG A 3 6.23 -3.31 6.06
C ARG A 3 5.15 -2.32 5.66
N ALA A 4 5.04 -2.03 4.38
CA ALA A 4 4.09 -1.04 3.90
C ALA A 4 3.30 -1.59 2.73
N THR A 5 1.98 -1.68 2.91
CA THR A 5 1.08 -2.22 1.89
C THR A 5 0.64 -1.09 0.96
N LEU A 6 0.88 -1.27 -0.34
CA LEU A 6 0.72 -0.21 -1.34
C LEU A 6 -0.53 -0.41 -2.19
N SER A 7 -1.34 0.65 -2.31
CA SER A 7 -2.20 0.87 -3.47
C SER A 7 -1.44 1.75 -4.46
N PHE A 8 -1.15 1.26 -5.66
CA PHE A 8 -0.25 1.91 -6.61
C PHE A 8 -0.79 3.26 -7.10
N CYS A 9 -0.04 4.34 -6.89
CA CYS A 9 -0.43 5.70 -7.26
C CYS A 9 0.57 6.29 -8.28
N SER A 10 0.04 6.83 -9.37
CA SER A 10 0.79 7.18 -10.60
C SER A 10 1.53 8.53 -10.49
N LYS A 11 2.60 8.58 -9.70
CA LYS A 11 3.64 9.62 -9.87
C LYS A 11 4.96 8.93 -10.22
N LYS A 12 5.80 9.57 -11.03
CA LYS A 12 7.13 9.05 -11.46
C LYS A 12 8.14 9.04 -10.29
N LEU A 13 7.76 8.43 -9.17
CA LEU A 13 8.56 8.28 -7.97
C LEU A 13 9.07 6.85 -7.88
N ASP A 14 10.34 6.70 -7.52
CA ASP A 14 10.84 5.42 -7.05
C ASP A 14 10.20 5.15 -5.69
N ILE A 15 9.29 4.17 -5.66
CA ILE A 15 8.49 3.85 -4.47
C ILE A 15 9.39 3.53 -3.28
N ILE A 16 10.40 2.68 -3.47
CA ILE A 16 11.22 2.17 -2.35
C ILE A 16 12.07 3.30 -1.78
N ARG A 17 12.77 4.02 -2.66
CA ARG A 17 13.63 5.12 -2.23
C ARG A 17 12.82 6.21 -1.54
N SER A 18 11.70 6.60 -2.12
CA SER A 18 10.86 7.67 -1.56
C SER A 18 10.21 7.25 -0.23
N MET A 19 9.92 5.96 -0.02
CA MET A 19 9.43 5.44 1.26
C MET A 19 10.52 5.41 2.32
N MET A 20 11.75 5.05 1.93
CA MET A 20 12.91 5.09 2.84
C MET A 20 13.25 6.53 3.24
N ASP A 21 13.21 7.48 2.31
CA ASP A 21 13.42 8.90 2.59
C ASP A 21 12.33 9.47 3.52
N CYS A 22 11.10 8.95 3.42
CA CYS A 22 9.97 9.37 4.27
C CYS A 22 10.06 8.79 5.69
N LEU A 23 10.37 7.49 5.83
CA LEU A 23 10.39 6.80 7.13
C LEU A 23 11.77 6.79 7.79
N LEU A 24 12.81 7.29 7.11
CA LEU A 24 14.21 7.28 7.54
C LEU A 24 14.69 5.88 7.98
N ALA A 25 14.12 4.83 7.40
CA ALA A 25 14.32 3.45 7.81
C ALA A 25 14.20 2.49 6.62
N LYS A 26 14.66 1.24 6.80
CA LYS A 26 14.46 0.18 5.80
C LYS A 26 12.98 -0.14 5.64
N CYS A 27 12.49 0.03 4.41
CA CYS A 27 11.10 -0.21 4.02
C CYS A 27 11.00 -1.45 3.14
N ILE A 28 9.98 -2.26 3.39
CA ILE A 28 9.64 -3.43 2.59
C ILE A 28 8.27 -3.16 1.98
N PRO A 29 8.19 -2.86 0.67
CA PRO A 29 6.91 -2.69 0.01
C PRO A 29 6.20 -4.04 -0.11
N CYS A 30 4.91 -4.07 0.19
CA CYS A 30 4.09 -5.27 0.15
C CYS A 30 2.88 -5.06 -0.77
N VAL A 31 2.51 -6.10 -1.53
CA VAL A 31 1.31 -6.14 -2.36
C VAL A 31 0.48 -7.37 -2.03
N THR A 32 -0.82 -7.19 -1.79
CA THR A 32 -1.75 -8.29 -1.54
C THR A 32 -2.27 -8.90 -2.84
N ASP A 33 -2.64 -10.18 -2.82
CA ASP A 33 -3.20 -10.86 -4.00
C ASP A 33 -4.43 -10.17 -4.59
N CYS A 34 -5.33 -9.61 -3.77
CA CYS A 34 -6.52 -8.90 -4.25
C CYS A 34 -6.16 -7.63 -5.03
N VAL A 35 -5.21 -6.83 -4.54
CA VAL A 35 -4.69 -5.63 -5.22
C VAL A 35 -4.00 -6.02 -6.53
N MET A 36 -3.22 -7.11 -6.51
CA MET A 36 -2.58 -7.61 -7.72
C MET A 36 -3.61 -8.01 -8.79
N ALA A 37 -4.65 -8.74 -8.37
CA ALA A 37 -5.70 -9.21 -9.24
C ALA A 37 -6.62 -8.07 -9.75
N GLU A 38 -6.72 -6.97 -9.01
CA GLU A 38 -7.41 -5.74 -9.43
C GLU A 38 -6.58 -4.96 -10.45
N LEU A 39 -5.27 -4.80 -10.23
CA LEU A 39 -4.36 -4.17 -11.18
C LEU A 39 -4.34 -4.90 -12.53
N GLU A 40 -4.39 -6.23 -12.52
CA GLU A 40 -4.47 -7.04 -13.73
C GLU A 40 -5.79 -6.83 -14.49
N LYS A 41 -6.91 -6.61 -13.78
CA LYS A 41 -8.21 -6.29 -14.39
C LYS A 41 -8.26 -4.89 -15.00
N LEU A 42 -7.62 -3.91 -14.36
CA LEU A 42 -7.61 -2.52 -14.83
C LEU A 42 -6.78 -2.34 -16.13
N GLY A 43 -6.02 -3.35 -16.53
CA GLY A 43 -5.46 -3.49 -17.87
C GLY A 43 -4.43 -2.42 -18.27
N GLY A 44 -4.52 -1.98 -19.52
CA GLY A 44 -3.49 -1.18 -20.21
C GLY A 44 -3.05 0.10 -19.50
N LYS A 45 -3.98 0.77 -18.81
CA LYS A 45 -3.76 2.06 -18.13
C LYS A 45 -2.79 1.95 -16.95
N TYR A 46 -2.70 0.77 -16.33
CA TYR A 46 -1.87 0.52 -15.14
C TYR A 46 -0.69 -0.43 -15.42
N ARG A 47 -0.28 -0.62 -16.68
CA ARG A 47 0.85 -1.50 -17.04
C ARG A 47 2.14 -1.19 -16.29
N ILE A 48 2.42 0.09 -16.04
CA ILE A 48 3.61 0.51 -15.29
C ILE A 48 3.49 0.07 -13.82
N ALA A 49 2.33 0.33 -13.19
CA ALA A 49 2.06 -0.12 -11.83
C ALA A 49 2.12 -1.65 -11.71
N LEU A 50 1.58 -2.38 -12.69
CA LEU A 50 1.63 -3.84 -12.71
C LEU A 50 3.06 -4.38 -12.82
N ARG A 51 3.92 -3.76 -13.65
CA ARG A 51 5.35 -4.13 -13.73
C ARG A 51 6.07 -3.88 -12.42
N LEU A 52 5.78 -2.73 -11.79
CA LEU A 52 6.38 -2.37 -10.51
C LEU A 52 5.93 -3.29 -9.37
N ALA A 53 4.66 -3.72 -9.40
CA ALA A 53 4.13 -4.70 -8.45
C ALA A 53 4.75 -6.09 -8.58
N LYS A 54 5.26 -6.43 -9.78
CA LYS A 54 5.97 -7.69 -10.07
C LYS A 54 7.48 -7.60 -9.79
N ASP A 55 7.98 -6.45 -9.34
CA ASP A 55 9.39 -6.30 -9.00
C ASP A 55 9.74 -7.19 -7.79
N PRO A 56 10.86 -7.93 -7.80
CA PRO A 56 11.24 -8.84 -6.72
C PRO A 56 11.47 -8.14 -5.38
N ARG A 57 11.62 -6.81 -5.37
CA ARG A 57 11.72 -6.01 -4.13
C ARG A 57 10.39 -5.88 -3.40
N PHE A 58 9.27 -6.23 -4.04
CA PHE A 58 7.94 -6.25 -3.44
C PHE A 58 7.63 -7.63 -2.85
N GLU A 59 7.26 -7.65 -1.57
CA GLU A 59 6.77 -8.87 -0.93
C GLU A 59 5.29 -9.08 -1.24
N ARG A 60 4.95 -10.28 -1.70
CA ARG A 60 3.57 -10.65 -1.99
C ARG A 60 2.92 -11.24 -0.74
N ILE A 61 1.79 -10.68 -0.33
CA ILE A 61 1.04 -11.11 0.87
C ILE A 61 -0.21 -11.87 0.42
N PRO A 62 -0.35 -13.16 0.77
CA PRO A 62 -1.53 -13.93 0.44
C PRO A 62 -2.71 -13.47 1.31
N CYS A 63 -3.81 -13.05 0.68
CA CYS A 63 -4.93 -12.44 1.40
C CYS A 63 -6.12 -13.38 1.64
N GLY A 64 -6.04 -14.66 1.27
CA GLY A 64 -7.03 -15.70 1.61
C GLY A 64 -8.49 -15.40 1.22
N CYS A 65 -8.73 -14.39 0.38
CA CYS A 65 -10.04 -13.86 0.09
C CYS A 65 -10.83 -14.83 -0.80
N THR A 66 -11.88 -15.44 -0.25
CA THR A 66 -12.84 -16.27 -0.99
C THR A 66 -13.81 -15.38 -1.75
N GLY A 67 -13.73 -15.39 -3.09
CA GLY A 67 -14.60 -14.58 -3.97
C GLY A 67 -14.26 -13.09 -3.94
N ARG A 68 -13.43 -12.62 -4.88
CA ARG A 68 -12.85 -11.26 -5.00
C ARG A 68 -13.63 -10.15 -4.25
N PRO A 69 -13.37 -9.90 -2.95
CA PRO A 69 -13.86 -8.71 -2.30
C PRO A 69 -13.09 -7.50 -2.82
N TYR A 70 -13.67 -6.31 -2.72
CA TYR A 70 -13.00 -5.05 -3.04
C TYR A 70 -11.65 -5.00 -2.30
N ALA A 71 -10.57 -4.64 -3.01
CA ALA A 71 -9.22 -4.70 -2.45
C ALA A 71 -9.09 -3.82 -1.19
N ASP A 72 -9.81 -2.71 -1.16
CA ASP A 72 -9.91 -1.79 -0.02
C ASP A 72 -10.43 -2.49 1.24
N ASP A 73 -11.47 -3.33 1.13
CA ASP A 73 -12.03 -4.06 2.26
C ASP A 73 -11.05 -5.10 2.80
N CYS A 74 -10.34 -5.76 1.88
CA CYS A 74 -9.29 -6.70 2.25
C CYS A 74 -8.15 -6.01 3.01
N LEU A 75 -7.67 -4.87 2.51
CA LEU A 75 -6.62 -4.07 3.16
C LEU A 75 -7.05 -3.63 4.56
N VAL A 76 -8.26 -3.10 4.71
CA VAL A 76 -8.79 -2.66 6.01
C VAL A 76 -8.89 -3.83 6.98
N LYS A 77 -9.41 -4.99 6.55
CA LYS A 77 -9.48 -6.20 7.40
C LYS A 77 -8.09 -6.70 7.79
N MET A 78 -7.16 -6.74 6.85
CA MET A 78 -5.79 -7.17 7.09
C MET A 78 -5.10 -6.27 8.12
N CYS A 79 -5.18 -4.95 7.96
CA CYS A 79 -4.58 -3.99 8.90
C CYS A 79 -5.27 -3.96 10.27
N THR A 80 -6.57 -4.30 10.32
CA THR A 80 -7.30 -4.43 11.59
C THR A 80 -6.78 -5.62 12.40
N ASN A 81 -6.55 -6.75 11.73
CA ASN A 81 -6.04 -7.97 12.36
C ASN A 81 -4.54 -7.88 12.65
N TRP A 82 -3.76 -7.38 11.68
CA TRP A 82 -2.31 -7.28 11.72
C TRP A 82 -1.90 -5.82 11.71
N LYS A 83 -1.68 -5.25 12.90
CA LYS A 83 -1.31 -3.83 13.08
C LYS A 83 0.18 -3.54 12.81
N CYS A 84 0.83 -4.38 12.01
CA CYS A 84 2.26 -4.30 11.68
C CYS A 84 2.54 -3.72 10.29
N PHE A 85 1.54 -3.08 9.68
CA PHE A 85 1.62 -2.51 8.35
C PHE A 85 1.39 -1.00 8.35
N ILE A 86 2.07 -0.31 7.44
CA ILE A 86 1.76 1.07 7.05
C ILE A 86 0.94 1.00 5.74
N VAL A 87 -0.21 1.66 5.68
CA VAL A 87 -1.03 1.65 4.45
C VAL A 87 -0.65 2.82 3.57
N ALA A 88 -0.05 2.55 2.43
CA ALA A 88 0.33 3.54 1.44
C ALA A 88 -0.76 3.69 0.37
N THR A 89 -1.58 4.75 0.46
CA THR A 89 -2.68 5.02 -0.47
C THR A 89 -2.89 6.49 -0.76
N CYS A 90 -3.28 6.79 -2.01
CA CYS A 90 -3.75 8.12 -2.41
C CYS A 90 -5.27 8.25 -2.33
N ASP A 91 -6.00 7.16 -2.06
CA ASP A 91 -7.44 7.18 -1.99
C ASP A 91 -7.92 7.81 -0.67
N LYS A 92 -8.80 8.82 -0.78
CA LYS A 92 -9.28 9.58 0.37
C LYS A 92 -10.21 8.75 1.25
N GLU A 93 -11.01 7.88 0.67
CA GLU A 93 -11.97 7.03 1.38
C GLU A 93 -11.23 5.92 2.12
N LEU A 94 -10.33 5.18 1.45
CA LEU A 94 -9.52 4.15 2.08
C LEU A 94 -8.67 4.74 3.21
N ARG A 95 -8.06 5.92 3.00
CA ARG A 95 -7.34 6.63 4.07
C ARG A 95 -8.27 6.99 5.22
N GLY A 96 -9.48 7.45 4.95
CA GLY A 96 -10.50 7.70 5.99
C GLY A 96 -10.85 6.45 6.80
N ARG A 97 -10.85 5.27 6.17
CA ARG A 97 -11.09 3.98 6.84
C ARG A 97 -9.89 3.53 7.67
N VAL A 98 -8.66 3.63 7.15
CA VAL A 98 -7.41 3.35 7.89
C VAL A 98 -7.27 4.31 9.08
N ARG A 99 -7.61 5.60 8.87
CA ARG A 99 -8.21 6.58 9.81
C ARG A 99 -8.74 6.01 11.13
N LYS A 100 -9.56 4.97 11.07
CA LYS A 100 -10.30 4.48 12.23
C LYS A 100 -9.57 3.37 12.98
N ILE A 101 -8.53 2.78 12.38
CA ILE A 101 -7.76 1.69 12.97
C ILE A 101 -6.64 2.27 13.84
N PRO A 102 -6.62 2.00 15.16
CA PRO A 102 -5.54 2.45 16.03
C PRO A 102 -4.26 1.64 15.78
N GLY A 103 -3.11 2.31 15.75
CA GLY A 103 -1.80 1.69 15.56
C GLY A 103 -1.42 1.42 14.10
N VAL A 104 -2.23 1.86 13.13
CA VAL A 104 -1.94 1.71 11.70
C VAL A 104 -1.70 3.10 11.07
N PRO A 105 -0.44 3.43 10.72
CA PRO A 105 -0.12 4.67 10.02
C PRO A 105 -0.60 4.63 8.57
N SER A 106 -0.91 5.81 8.01
CA SER A 106 -1.24 5.94 6.59
C SER A 106 -0.20 6.81 5.88
N MET A 107 0.36 6.27 4.80
CA MET A 107 1.29 6.98 3.92
C MET A 107 0.57 7.40 2.64
N TYR A 108 0.82 8.60 2.15
CA TYR A 108 0.23 9.10 0.90
C TYR A 108 1.20 10.04 0.18
N ILE A 109 0.93 10.32 -1.10
CA ILE A 109 1.79 11.21 -1.88
C ILE A 109 1.24 12.64 -1.81
N GLN A 110 2.04 13.55 -1.26
CA GLN A 110 1.77 14.99 -1.26
C GLN A 110 2.83 15.70 -2.10
N GLY A 111 2.42 16.42 -3.15
CA GLY A 111 3.36 17.00 -4.11
C GLY A 111 4.20 15.92 -4.81
N TYR A 112 5.51 15.93 -4.60
CA TYR A 112 6.48 14.96 -5.15
C TYR A 112 7.19 14.13 -4.07
N ARG A 113 6.58 13.99 -2.88
CA ARG A 113 7.14 13.24 -1.74
C ARG A 113 6.07 12.37 -1.08
N TYR A 114 6.49 11.29 -0.41
CA TYR A 114 5.62 10.57 0.51
C TYR A 114 5.54 11.32 1.83
N THR A 115 4.38 11.26 2.45
CA THR A 115 4.09 11.79 3.78
C THR A 115 3.39 10.71 4.58
N VAL A 116 3.69 10.61 5.88
CA VAL A 116 3.07 9.65 6.79
C VAL A 116 2.23 10.38 7.83
N GLU A 117 1.05 9.86 8.11
CA GLU A 117 0.17 10.27 9.19
C GLU A 117 0.13 9.20 10.28
N ARG A 118 0.08 9.63 11.55
CA ARG A 118 -0.09 8.79 12.74
C ARG A 118 0.99 7.72 12.90
N MET A 119 2.24 8.12 12.70
CA MET A 119 3.36 7.35 13.20
C MET A 119 3.38 7.49 14.73
N PRO A 120 3.33 6.40 15.50
CA PRO A 120 3.62 6.48 16.93
C PRO A 120 5.07 6.93 17.11
N GLU A 121 5.30 7.89 18.01
CA GLU A 121 6.65 8.29 18.44
C GLU A 121 7.42 7.12 19.06
#